data_AF-A0A1B6FEL3-F1
#
_entry.id   AF-A0A1B6FEL3-F1
#
_cell.length_a   1.000
_cell.length_b   1.000
_cell.length_c   1.000
_cell.angle_alpha   90.00
_cell.angle_beta   90.00
_cell.angle_gamma   90.00
#
_symmetry.space_group_name_H-M   'P 1'
#
loop_
_entity.id
_entity.type
_entity.pdbx_description
1 polymer ?
#
loop_
_entity_poly.entity_id
_entity_poly.type
_entity_poly.pdbx_seq_one_letter_code
_entity_poly.pdbx_strand_id
1 'polypeptide(L)'
;MMTQSTLDYDPINYARIRGTTQVGEVPPNYRCYKCHQAGHWIKDCRLGSNQENQPEIRKSTGIPRSFMVPVDGPSVPGAMMTPSGQFAVPSIDHQAYQEGKKPSIPAEMQEKPAIPEELVCSICHDLLTDTVMIPCCGSSFCDECIRTVLLESENHQCPDCKEFGVSPDTMIPNRYLRKSVDSFRNSTGYTRVLPSRSLPPTPLPGADMRGPP
;
A
#
# COMPACT_ATOMS: atom_id res chain seq x y z
N MET A 1 -38.44 -20.42 26.81
CA MET A 1 -37.09 -19.84 26.84
C MET A 1 -36.86 -19.20 25.48
N MET A 2 -36.98 -17.87 25.36
CA MET A 2 -36.79 -17.17 24.07
C MET A 2 -35.28 -17.09 23.79
N THR A 3 -34.82 -17.84 22.79
CA THR A 3 -33.47 -17.66 22.22
C THR A 3 -33.47 -16.37 21.42
N GLN A 4 -32.70 -15.38 21.87
CA GLN A 4 -32.56 -14.10 21.20
C GLN A 4 -31.83 -14.30 19.86
N SER A 5 -32.52 -14.06 18.74
CA SER A 5 -32.04 -14.27 17.36
C SER A 5 -30.77 -13.47 17.00
N THR A 6 -30.35 -12.55 17.86
CA THR A 6 -29.17 -11.71 17.69
C THR A 6 -27.89 -12.34 18.22
N LEU A 7 -27.97 -13.44 18.97
CA LEU A 7 -26.78 -14.16 19.47
C LEU A 7 -25.96 -14.78 18.32
N ASP A 8 -26.62 -15.18 17.24
CA ASP A 8 -25.93 -15.71 16.04
C ASP A 8 -25.13 -14.63 15.29
N TYR A 9 -25.47 -13.35 15.50
CA TYR A 9 -24.81 -12.18 14.91
C TYR A 9 -23.80 -11.51 15.85
N ASP A 10 -23.36 -12.21 16.91
CA ASP A 10 -22.27 -11.73 17.74
C ASP A 10 -20.95 -11.73 16.94
N PRO A 11 -20.20 -10.61 16.87
CA PRO A 11 -18.88 -10.53 16.25
C PRO A 11 -17.95 -11.67 16.62
N ILE A 12 -18.10 -12.26 17.81
CA ILE A 12 -17.33 -13.42 18.26
C ILE A 12 -17.50 -14.64 17.33
N ASN A 13 -18.67 -14.80 16.69
CA ASN A 13 -19.01 -15.97 15.87
C ASN A 13 -18.52 -15.86 14.40
N TYR A 14 -18.36 -14.65 13.85
CA TYR A 14 -17.96 -14.46 12.45
C TYR A 14 -16.66 -13.67 12.25
N ALA A 15 -16.15 -12.98 13.27
CA ALA A 15 -14.85 -12.34 13.20
C ALA A 15 -13.75 -13.41 13.26
N ARG A 16 -13.29 -13.84 12.09
CA ARG A 16 -12.10 -14.68 11.98
C ARG A 16 -10.87 -13.84 12.34
N ILE A 17 -10.41 -13.96 13.58
CA ILE A 17 -9.14 -13.39 14.05
C ILE A 17 -8.01 -14.01 13.21
N ARG A 18 -7.53 -13.32 12.17
CA ARG A 18 -6.49 -13.82 11.27
C ARG A 18 -5.16 -13.13 11.55
N GLY A 19 -4.09 -13.93 11.51
CA GLY A 19 -2.73 -13.45 11.27
C GLY A 19 -2.04 -12.82 12.47
N THR A 20 -2.23 -11.53 12.71
CA THR A 20 -1.28 -10.72 13.49
C THR A 20 -1.79 -10.28 14.87
N THR A 21 -3.08 -10.43 15.15
CA THR A 21 -3.72 -9.92 16.39
C THR A 21 -3.99 -11.00 17.46
N GLN A 22 -3.50 -12.22 17.26
CA GLN A 22 -3.66 -13.33 18.23
C GLN A 22 -2.58 -13.26 19.31
N VAL A 23 -2.77 -12.39 20.30
CA VAL A 23 -1.94 -12.24 21.51
C VAL A 23 -2.85 -12.16 22.74
N GLY A 24 -2.47 -12.81 23.84
CA GLY A 24 -3.26 -12.87 25.08
C GLY A 24 -4.02 -14.20 25.26
N GLU A 25 -4.87 -14.25 26.29
CA GLU A 25 -5.65 -15.45 26.64
C GLU A 25 -6.67 -15.80 25.54
N VAL A 26 -6.75 -17.09 25.24
CA VAL A 26 -7.59 -17.61 24.17
C VAL A 26 -9.04 -17.66 24.66
N PRO A 27 -10.02 -17.10 23.91
CA PRO A 27 -11.41 -17.12 24.31
C PRO A 27 -11.92 -18.55 24.62
N PRO A 28 -12.81 -18.74 25.61
CA PRO A 28 -13.30 -20.07 26.02
C PRO A 28 -13.94 -20.89 24.89
N ASN A 29 -14.53 -20.20 23.89
CA ASN A 29 -15.18 -20.83 22.74
C ASN A 29 -14.25 -21.06 21.55
N TYR A 30 -13.01 -20.57 21.60
CA TYR A 30 -12.05 -20.76 20.52
C TYR A 30 -11.48 -22.18 20.59
N ARG A 31 -11.58 -22.90 19.46
CA ARG A 31 -10.97 -24.21 19.25
C ARG A 31 -9.88 -24.07 18.21
N CYS A 32 -8.69 -24.56 18.52
CA CYS A 32 -7.57 -24.56 17.59
C CYS A 32 -7.93 -25.34 16.32
N TYR A 33 -7.72 -24.75 15.15
CA TYR A 33 -8.05 -25.39 13.86
C TYR A 33 -7.11 -26.56 13.49
N LYS A 34 -5.95 -26.69 14.17
CA LYS A 34 -5.01 -27.79 13.96
C LYS A 34 -5.35 -29.03 14.80
N CYS A 35 -5.72 -28.86 16.06
CA CYS A 35 -5.94 -29.99 16.98
C CYS A 35 -7.34 -30.07 17.60
N HIS A 36 -8.22 -29.11 17.28
CA HIS A 36 -9.59 -28.97 17.79
C HIS A 36 -9.73 -28.86 19.32
N GLN A 37 -8.62 -28.63 20.04
CA GLN A 37 -8.61 -28.38 21.48
C GLN A 37 -8.69 -26.88 21.79
N ALA A 38 -9.26 -26.55 22.95
CA ALA A 38 -9.35 -25.19 23.46
C ALA A 38 -8.08 -24.80 24.26
N GLY A 39 -7.90 -23.52 24.55
CA GLY A 39 -6.87 -23.03 25.48
C GLY A 39 -5.50 -22.65 24.88
N HIS A 40 -5.34 -22.66 23.55
CA HIS A 40 -4.14 -22.14 22.87
C HIS A 40 -4.49 -21.57 21.50
N TRP A 41 -3.75 -20.56 21.03
CA TRP A 41 -3.88 -20.06 19.67
C TRP A 41 -3.35 -21.07 18.66
N ILE A 42 -3.79 -20.99 17.41
CA ILE A 42 -3.32 -21.91 16.36
C ILE A 42 -1.79 -21.88 16.16
N LYS A 43 -1.17 -20.75 16.52
CA LYS A 43 0.29 -20.55 16.48
C LYS A 43 1.03 -21.34 17.56
N ASP A 44 0.43 -21.51 18.72
CA ASP A 44 1.04 -22.13 19.91
C ASP A 44 0.64 -23.62 20.05
N CYS A 45 0.16 -24.23 18.96
CA CYS A 45 -0.34 -25.61 18.98
C CYS A 45 0.81 -26.62 19.06
N ARG A 46 0.98 -27.26 20.23
CA ARG A 46 2.04 -28.27 20.47
C ARG A 46 2.00 -29.50 19.55
N LEU A 47 0.83 -29.80 18.97
CA LEU A 47 0.62 -30.93 18.06
C LEU A 47 0.95 -30.59 16.60
N GLY A 48 1.29 -29.33 16.31
CA GLY A 48 1.42 -28.81 14.95
C GLY A 48 2.77 -29.03 14.26
N SER A 49 3.72 -29.76 14.86
CA SER A 49 5.06 -30.00 14.30
C SER A 49 5.21 -31.27 13.46
N ASN A 50 4.12 -31.99 13.15
CA ASN A 50 4.20 -33.28 12.44
C ASN A 50 3.26 -33.40 11.23
N GLN A 51 2.95 -32.27 10.60
CA GLN A 51 2.29 -32.24 9.28
C GLN A 51 2.97 -31.22 8.36
N GLU A 52 4.31 -31.14 8.45
CA GLU A 52 5.10 -30.15 7.70
C GLU A 52 5.38 -30.52 6.23
N ASN A 53 4.86 -31.63 5.71
CA ASN A 53 5.06 -32.01 4.31
C ASN A 53 3.82 -32.60 3.64
N GLN A 54 2.64 -32.01 3.86
CA GLN A 54 1.51 -32.26 2.95
C GLN A 54 1.01 -30.92 2.41
N PRO A 55 1.17 -30.65 1.09
CA PRO A 55 0.64 -29.42 0.50
C PRO A 55 -0.87 -29.37 0.74
N GLU A 56 -1.36 -28.29 1.36
CA GLU A 56 -2.79 -28.08 1.59
C GLU A 56 -3.47 -27.85 0.23
N ILE A 57 -4.02 -28.93 -0.34
CA ILE A 57 -4.66 -28.90 -1.65
C ILE A 57 -5.97 -28.11 -1.56
N ARG A 58 -5.97 -26.90 -2.13
CA ARG A 58 -7.15 -26.04 -2.18
C ARG A 58 -8.10 -26.50 -3.29
N LYS A 59 -9.40 -26.48 -3.00
CA LYS A 59 -10.44 -26.80 -3.99
C LYS A 59 -10.69 -25.58 -4.88
N SER A 60 -10.82 -25.79 -6.18
CA SER A 60 -11.13 -24.70 -7.11
C SER A 60 -12.63 -24.36 -7.06
N THR A 61 -12.99 -23.20 -6.53
CA THR A 61 -14.37 -22.70 -6.54
C THR A 61 -14.48 -21.45 -7.41
N GLY A 62 -15.41 -21.42 -8.36
CA GLY A 62 -15.76 -20.23 -9.16
C GLY A 62 -14.96 -20.01 -10.46
N ILE A 63 -13.88 -20.75 -10.71
CA ILE A 63 -13.10 -20.65 -11.96
C ILE A 63 -13.64 -21.67 -12.99
N PRO A 64 -14.00 -21.26 -14.21
CA PRO A 64 -14.50 -22.19 -15.23
C PRO A 64 -13.42 -23.17 -15.70
N ARG A 65 -13.83 -24.38 -16.07
CA ARG A 65 -12.91 -25.46 -16.53
C ARG A 65 -12.05 -25.08 -17.74
N SER A 66 -12.52 -24.18 -18.60
CA SER A 66 -11.75 -23.70 -19.76
C SER A 66 -10.50 -22.90 -19.38
N PHE A 67 -10.47 -22.34 -18.17
CA PHE A 67 -9.33 -21.58 -17.64
C PHE A 67 -8.44 -22.43 -16.73
N MET A 68 -8.59 -23.76 -16.76
CA MET A 68 -7.83 -24.71 -15.95
C MET A 68 -7.01 -25.65 -16.83
N VAL A 69 -5.74 -25.81 -16.49
CA VAL A 69 -4.83 -26.74 -17.15
C VAL A 69 -4.65 -27.95 -16.22
N PRO A 70 -4.98 -29.19 -16.66
CA PRO A 70 -4.79 -30.38 -15.85
C PRO A 70 -3.30 -30.66 -15.62
N VAL A 71 -2.95 -31.11 -14.42
CA VAL A 71 -1.56 -31.36 -14.01
C VAL A 71 -1.45 -32.67 -13.23
N ASP A 72 -0.28 -33.31 -13.31
CA ASP A 72 0.00 -34.58 -12.65
C ASP A 72 0.37 -34.37 -11.16
N GLY A 73 -0.66 -34.08 -10.35
CA GLY A 73 -0.59 -34.13 -8.89
C GLY A 73 -0.34 -32.79 -8.17
N PRO A 74 -0.30 -32.82 -6.82
CA PRO A 74 -0.20 -31.63 -5.98
C PRO A 74 1.21 -31.03 -5.91
N SER A 75 2.18 -31.62 -6.63
CA SER A 75 3.58 -31.20 -6.59
C SER A 75 3.85 -29.95 -7.41
N VAL A 76 2.95 -29.57 -8.34
CA VAL A 76 3.14 -28.35 -9.15
C VAL A 76 2.63 -27.12 -8.40
N PRO A 77 3.38 -26.00 -8.45
CA PRO A 77 2.98 -24.77 -7.76
C PRO A 77 1.67 -24.24 -8.35
N GLY A 78 0.72 -23.90 -7.47
CA GLY A 78 -0.62 -23.45 -7.87
C GLY A 78 -1.62 -24.57 -8.19
N ALA A 79 -1.28 -25.84 -7.96
CA ALA A 79 -2.21 -26.97 -8.14
C ALA A 79 -3.43 -26.84 -7.23
N MET A 80 -4.62 -26.88 -7.83
CA MET A 80 -5.91 -26.93 -7.14
C MET A 80 -6.67 -28.19 -7.54
N MET A 81 -7.49 -28.72 -6.62
CA MET A 81 -8.35 -29.87 -6.94
C MET A 81 -9.67 -29.39 -7.55
N THR A 82 -9.97 -29.88 -8.75
CA THR A 82 -11.25 -29.66 -9.41
C THR A 82 -12.36 -30.50 -8.77
N PRO A 83 -13.65 -30.14 -8.96
CA PRO A 83 -14.78 -30.96 -8.49
C PRO A 83 -14.79 -32.39 -9.04
N SER A 84 -14.10 -32.62 -10.15
CA SER A 84 -13.91 -33.93 -10.81
C SER A 84 -12.80 -34.78 -10.20
N GLY A 85 -12.12 -34.30 -9.15
CA GLY A 85 -11.04 -35.02 -8.45
C GLY A 85 -9.69 -34.96 -9.15
N GLN A 86 -9.58 -34.23 -10.27
CA GLN A 86 -8.32 -34.01 -10.99
C GLN A 86 -7.64 -32.72 -10.49
N PHE A 87 -6.31 -32.72 -10.47
CA PHE A 87 -5.52 -31.54 -10.17
C PHE A 87 -5.42 -30.65 -11.41
N ALA A 88 -5.61 -29.34 -11.23
CA ALA A 88 -5.46 -28.36 -12.29
C ALA A 88 -4.94 -27.03 -11.74
N VAL A 89 -4.19 -26.31 -12.56
CA VAL A 89 -3.68 -24.95 -12.28
C VAL A 89 -4.43 -23.96 -13.18
N PRO A 90 -4.76 -22.74 -12.72
CA PRO A 90 -5.27 -21.70 -13.61
C PRO A 90 -4.34 -21.48 -14.81
N SER A 91 -4.89 -21.33 -16.01
CA SER A 91 -4.12 -21.16 -17.24
C SER A 91 -3.18 -19.95 -17.20
N ILE A 92 -3.59 -18.88 -16.52
CA ILE A 92 -2.78 -17.66 -16.29
C ILE A 92 -1.53 -17.99 -15.46
N ASP A 93 -1.71 -18.71 -14.35
CA ASP A 93 -0.61 -19.08 -13.46
C ASP A 93 0.32 -20.09 -14.14
N HIS A 94 -0.24 -21.07 -14.84
CA HIS A 94 0.51 -22.06 -15.60
C HIS A 94 1.37 -21.41 -16.70
N GLN A 95 0.85 -20.38 -17.38
CA GLN A 95 1.62 -19.57 -18.33
C GLN A 95 2.72 -18.76 -17.63
N ALA A 96 2.41 -18.11 -16.51
CA ALA A 96 3.40 -17.34 -15.75
C ALA A 96 4.58 -18.21 -15.24
N TYR A 97 4.32 -19.47 -14.86
CA TYR A 97 5.38 -20.40 -14.49
C TYR A 97 6.21 -20.86 -15.70
N GLN A 98 5.60 -21.04 -16.87
CA GLN A 98 6.30 -21.40 -18.11
C GLN A 98 7.16 -20.25 -18.66
N GLU A 99 6.69 -19.00 -18.56
CA GLU A 99 7.45 -17.82 -18.99
C GLU A 99 8.68 -17.54 -18.13
N GLY A 100 8.87 -18.30 -17.03
CA GLY A 100 9.91 -18.08 -16.05
C GLY A 100 9.68 -16.77 -15.29
N LYS A 101 10.32 -16.62 -14.12
CA LYS A 101 10.46 -15.29 -13.54
C LYS A 101 11.28 -14.48 -14.53
N LYS A 102 10.61 -13.66 -15.35
CA LYS A 102 11.26 -12.51 -15.99
C LYS A 102 12.04 -11.87 -14.84
N PRO A 103 13.38 -11.72 -14.93
CA PRO A 103 14.07 -10.96 -13.92
C PRO A 103 13.27 -9.67 -13.83
N SER A 104 12.75 -9.35 -12.64
CA SER A 104 12.32 -8.00 -12.36
C SER A 104 13.52 -7.19 -12.76
N ILE A 105 13.42 -6.48 -13.89
CA ILE A 105 14.50 -5.64 -14.39
C ILE A 105 14.93 -4.87 -13.15
N PRO A 106 16.19 -5.02 -12.66
CA PRO A 106 16.66 -4.15 -11.60
C PRO A 106 16.30 -2.74 -12.04
N ALA A 107 15.81 -1.90 -11.15
CA ALA A 107 15.45 -0.51 -11.46
C ALA A 107 16.70 0.34 -11.80
N GLU A 108 17.55 -0.16 -12.68
CA GLU A 108 18.77 0.39 -13.23
C GLU A 108 18.61 0.32 -14.75
N MET A 109 18.56 1.51 -15.37
CA MET A 109 18.40 1.78 -16.80
C MET A 109 16.99 1.69 -17.41
N GLN A 110 15.93 2.05 -16.67
CA GLN A 110 14.96 2.95 -17.31
C GLN A 110 15.59 4.34 -17.30
N GLU A 111 16.03 4.80 -18.47
CA GLU A 111 16.46 6.17 -18.68
C GLU A 111 15.27 7.07 -18.28
N LYS A 112 15.31 7.61 -17.06
CA LYS A 112 14.26 8.47 -16.54
C LYS A 112 14.12 9.60 -17.57
N PRO A 113 12.95 9.80 -18.18
CA PRO A 113 12.82 10.80 -19.23
C PRO A 113 13.26 12.13 -18.65
N ALA A 114 14.30 12.70 -19.26
CA ALA A 114 14.90 13.95 -18.80
C ALA A 114 13.81 15.03 -18.81
N ILE A 115 13.56 15.63 -17.65
CA ILE A 115 12.57 16.69 -17.51
C ILE A 115 13.15 17.95 -18.16
N PRO A 116 12.44 18.60 -19.10
CA PRO A 116 12.85 19.89 -19.62
C PRO A 116 13.05 20.89 -18.50
N GLU A 117 14.15 21.66 -18.53
CA GLU A 117 14.50 22.61 -17.45
C GLU A 117 13.39 23.63 -17.15
N GLU A 118 12.61 24.01 -18.17
CA GLU A 118 11.45 24.92 -18.04
C GLU A 118 10.30 24.34 -17.20
N LEU A 119 10.26 23.01 -17.04
CA LEU A 119 9.22 22.29 -16.28
C LEU A 119 9.72 21.84 -14.90
N VAL A 120 10.94 22.21 -14.52
CA VAL A 120 11.53 21.84 -13.23
C VAL A 120 11.29 22.94 -12.20
N CYS A 121 10.94 22.54 -10.98
CA CYS A 121 10.84 23.47 -9.86
C CYS A 121 12.20 23.71 -9.20
N SER A 122 12.61 24.96 -9.01
CA SER A 122 13.89 25.30 -8.35
C SER A 122 13.97 24.94 -6.86
N ILE A 123 12.85 24.58 -6.22
CA ILE A 123 12.82 24.22 -4.78
C ILE A 123 12.97 22.71 -4.60
N CYS A 124 12.09 21.92 -5.23
CA CYS A 124 12.09 20.46 -5.10
C CYS A 124 12.88 19.74 -6.20
N HIS A 125 13.43 20.47 -7.19
CA HIS A 125 14.25 19.93 -8.28
C HIS A 125 13.57 18.78 -9.06
N ASP A 126 12.24 18.82 -9.14
CA ASP A 126 11.40 17.84 -9.81
C ASP A 126 10.31 18.55 -10.64
N LEU A 127 9.59 17.81 -11.49
CA LEU A 127 8.54 18.29 -12.38
C LEU A 127 7.54 19.17 -11.62
N LEU A 128 7.23 20.37 -12.12
CA LEU A 128 6.30 21.27 -11.46
C LEU A 128 4.93 20.60 -11.21
N THR A 129 4.30 20.86 -10.06
CA THR A 129 2.92 20.41 -9.75
C THR A 129 2.13 21.59 -9.21
N ASP A 130 0.91 21.73 -9.73
CA ASP A 130 0.05 22.88 -9.44
C ASP A 130 0.77 24.21 -9.56
N THR A 131 1.53 24.38 -10.66
CA THR A 131 2.42 25.53 -10.84
C THR A 131 1.75 26.86 -10.55
N VAL A 132 2.39 27.66 -9.70
CA VAL A 132 2.01 29.05 -9.37
C VAL A 132 3.16 29.98 -9.69
N MET A 133 2.82 31.21 -10.06
CA MET A 133 3.73 32.31 -10.33
C MET A 133 3.73 33.28 -9.16
N ILE A 134 4.91 33.71 -8.75
CA ILE A 134 5.09 34.73 -7.72
C ILE A 134 5.05 36.14 -8.34
N PRO A 135 4.29 37.10 -7.79
CA PRO A 135 4.09 38.41 -8.44
C PRO A 135 5.33 39.32 -8.38
N CYS A 136 6.32 39.04 -7.53
CA CYS A 136 7.51 39.88 -7.38
C CYS A 136 8.47 39.81 -8.59
N CYS A 137 8.75 38.61 -9.09
CA CYS A 137 9.71 38.39 -10.19
C CYS A 137 9.16 37.55 -11.34
N GLY A 138 7.94 37.04 -11.26
CA GLY A 138 7.33 36.19 -12.28
C GLY A 138 7.86 34.75 -12.32
N SER A 139 8.72 34.37 -11.37
CA SER A 139 9.20 32.99 -11.22
C SER A 139 8.05 32.03 -10.89
N SER A 140 8.15 30.80 -11.38
CA SER A 140 7.12 29.77 -11.20
C SER A 140 7.62 28.58 -10.40
N PHE A 141 6.82 28.11 -9.45
CA PHE A 141 7.16 27.02 -8.52
C PHE A 141 5.97 26.08 -8.33
N CYS A 142 6.18 24.93 -7.69
CA CYS A 142 5.06 24.13 -7.17
C CYS A 142 4.36 24.91 -6.04
N ASP A 143 3.02 24.90 -6.02
CA ASP A 143 2.23 25.62 -5.00
C ASP A 143 2.68 25.30 -3.57
N GLU A 144 2.77 24.01 -3.24
CA GLU A 144 3.19 23.55 -1.92
C GLU A 144 4.62 23.99 -1.57
N CYS A 145 5.54 23.94 -2.54
CA CYS A 145 6.95 24.29 -2.32
C CYS A 145 7.12 25.77 -1.97
N ILE A 146 6.57 26.67 -2.78
CA ILE A 146 6.72 28.10 -2.54
C ILE A 146 5.93 28.55 -1.32
N ARG A 147 4.74 27.98 -1.09
CA ARG A 147 3.94 28.26 0.10
C ARG A 147 4.69 27.87 1.37
N THR A 148 5.36 26.72 1.38
CA THR A 148 6.17 26.26 2.51
C THR A 148 7.35 27.21 2.77
N VAL A 149 8.12 27.57 1.73
CA VAL A 149 9.26 28.50 1.87
C VAL A 149 8.82 29.86 2.41
N LEU A 150 7.72 30.42 1.89
CA LEU A 150 7.21 31.71 2.35
C LEU A 150 6.72 31.66 3.80
N LEU A 151 6.05 30.57 4.21
CA LEU A 151 5.54 30.39 5.56
C LEU A 151 6.64 30.07 6.60
N GLU A 152 7.70 29.38 6.19
CA GLU A 152 8.84 29.07 7.06
C GLU A 152 9.78 30.28 7.24
N SER A 153 9.79 31.20 6.27
CA SER A 153 10.58 32.43 6.36
C SER A 153 9.87 33.51 7.18
N GLU A 154 10.56 34.13 8.15
CA GLU A 154 9.98 35.20 8.98
C GLU A 154 9.56 36.44 8.17
N ASN A 155 10.27 36.70 7.07
CA ASN A 155 10.08 37.90 6.25
C ASN A 155 9.33 37.64 4.94
N HIS A 156 8.78 36.44 4.74
CA HIS A 156 8.11 36.04 3.49
C HIS A 156 8.97 36.36 2.25
N GLN A 157 10.18 35.81 2.24
CA GLN A 157 11.21 36.15 1.26
C GLN A 157 11.10 35.24 0.02
N CYS A 158 11.14 35.84 -1.18
CA CYS A 158 11.20 35.08 -2.42
C CYS A 158 12.53 34.32 -2.57
N PRO A 159 12.54 33.03 -2.94
CA PRO A 159 13.77 32.26 -3.11
C PRO A 159 14.63 32.72 -4.30
N ASP A 160 14.04 33.31 -5.34
CA ASP A 160 14.77 33.72 -6.56
C ASP A 160 15.29 35.16 -6.47
N CYS A 161 14.40 36.13 -6.26
CA CYS A 161 14.77 37.55 -6.25
C CYS A 161 15.08 38.11 -4.86
N LYS A 162 14.84 37.33 -3.79
CA LYS A 162 15.07 37.73 -2.39
C LYS A 162 14.27 38.95 -1.91
N GLU A 163 13.24 39.33 -2.66
CA GLU A 163 12.28 40.38 -2.27
C GLU A 163 11.47 39.94 -1.04
N PHE A 164 11.16 40.90 -0.18
CA PHE A 164 10.47 40.65 1.09
C PHE A 164 8.96 40.96 1.00
N GLY A 165 8.19 40.41 1.95
CA GLY A 165 6.76 40.71 2.07
C GLY A 165 5.90 40.06 1.00
N VAL A 166 6.35 38.95 0.41
CA VAL A 166 5.59 38.24 -0.61
C VAL A 166 4.55 37.33 0.02
N SER A 167 3.27 37.71 -0.06
CA SER A 167 2.20 36.92 0.54
C SER A 167 1.89 35.64 -0.28
N PRO A 168 1.76 34.47 0.37
CA PRO A 168 1.30 33.23 -0.28
C PRO A 168 -0.05 33.33 -0.98
N ASP A 169 -0.91 34.28 -0.59
CA ASP A 169 -2.24 34.43 -1.17
C ASP A 169 -2.24 35.27 -2.45
N THR A 170 -1.13 35.96 -2.73
CA THR A 170 -0.95 36.77 -3.94
C THR A 170 -0.37 35.98 -5.12
N MET A 171 -0.09 34.68 -4.91
CA MET A 171 0.45 33.79 -5.94
C MET A 171 -0.60 33.47 -7.00
N ILE A 172 -0.22 33.55 -8.28
CA ILE A 172 -1.14 33.43 -9.40
C ILE A 172 -0.95 32.08 -10.10
N PRO A 173 -1.99 31.25 -10.30
CA PRO A 173 -1.85 29.98 -11.02
C PRO A 173 -1.30 30.16 -12.45
N ASN A 174 -0.19 29.50 -12.77
CA ASN A 174 0.39 29.53 -14.11
C ASN A 174 -0.23 28.44 -14.99
N ARG A 175 -1.33 28.77 -15.66
CA ARG A 175 -2.10 27.83 -16.50
C ARG A 175 -1.30 27.29 -17.69
N TYR A 176 -0.32 28.03 -18.19
CA TYR A 176 0.51 27.59 -19.31
C TYR A 176 1.42 26.45 -18.89
N LEU A 177 2.21 26.64 -17.82
CA LEU A 177 3.11 25.61 -17.32
C LEU A 177 2.37 24.36 -16.85
N ARG A 178 1.19 24.50 -16.23
CA ARG A 178 0.36 23.34 -15.85
C ARG A 178 -0.01 22.48 -17.07
N LYS A 179 -0.42 23.09 -18.18
CA LYS A 179 -0.71 22.37 -19.43
C LYS A 179 0.54 21.69 -20.00
N SER A 180 1.69 22.37 -19.98
CA SER A 180 2.95 21.81 -20.48
C SER A 180 3.42 20.62 -19.63
N VAL A 181 3.30 20.72 -18.31
CA VAL A 181 3.55 19.60 -17.37
C VAL A 181 2.63 18.43 -17.66
N ASP A 182 1.33 18.66 -17.82
CA ASP A 182 0.37 17.59 -18.10
C ASP A 182 0.68 16.90 -19.44
N SER A 183 1.02 17.67 -20.47
CA SER A 183 1.46 17.13 -21.76
C SER A 183 2.70 16.26 -21.60
N PHE A 184 3.72 16.74 -20.88
CA PHE A 184 4.93 15.99 -20.61
C PHE A 184 4.65 14.69 -19.86
N ARG A 185 3.85 14.75 -18.78
CA ARG A 185 3.41 13.59 -17.99
C ARG A 185 2.72 12.56 -18.86
N ASN A 186 1.80 12.99 -19.72
CA ASN A 186 1.03 12.11 -20.59
C ASN A 186 1.90 11.46 -21.69
N SER A 187 2.90 12.18 -22.20
CA SER A 187 3.80 11.64 -23.24
C SER A 187 4.87 10.69 -22.70
N THR A 188 5.38 10.94 -21.50
CA THR A 188 6.54 10.23 -20.95
C THR A 188 6.18 9.20 -19.88
N GLY A 189 4.96 9.28 -19.34
CA GLY A 189 4.55 8.50 -18.16
C GLY A 189 5.27 8.93 -16.88
N TYR A 190 5.92 10.11 -16.87
CA TYR A 190 6.70 10.57 -15.72
C TYR A 190 5.84 10.67 -14.45
N THR A 191 6.21 9.93 -13.42
CA THR A 191 5.62 10.06 -12.09
C THR A 191 6.61 10.72 -11.15
N ARG A 192 6.18 11.81 -10.50
CA ARG A 192 6.99 12.45 -9.45
C ARG A 192 7.24 11.47 -8.31
N VAL A 193 8.46 11.51 -7.79
CA VAL A 193 8.80 10.78 -6.57
C VAL A 193 8.49 11.72 -5.41
N LEU A 194 7.33 11.54 -4.77
CA LEU A 194 7.02 12.32 -3.58
C LEU A 194 8.06 11.99 -2.50
N PRO A 195 8.66 12.99 -1.85
CA PRO A 195 9.43 12.75 -0.63
C PRO A 195 8.52 12.03 0.36
N SER A 196 8.94 10.87 0.85
CA SER A 196 8.29 10.20 1.97
C SER A 196 8.26 11.18 3.14
N ARG A 197 7.14 11.88 3.34
CA ARG A 197 6.89 12.67 4.52
C ARG A 197 6.91 11.69 5.69
N SER A 198 8.03 11.65 6.42
CA SER A 198 8.10 10.96 7.70
C SER A 198 7.00 11.54 8.57
N LEU A 199 5.93 10.77 8.78
CA LEU A 199 4.91 11.14 9.74
C LEU A 199 5.60 11.31 11.10
N PRO A 200 5.36 12.43 11.82
CA PRO A 200 5.85 12.55 13.18
C PRO A 200 5.28 11.40 14.02
N PRO A 201 6.07 10.81 14.93
CA PRO A 201 5.59 9.73 15.79
C PRO A 201 4.40 10.22 16.60
N THR A 202 3.29 9.49 16.49
CA THR A 202 2.06 9.75 17.22
C THR A 202 2.36 9.73 18.73
N PRO A 203 2.02 10.77 19.51
CA PRO A 203 2.21 10.72 20.95
C PRO A 203 1.31 9.65 21.56
N LEU A 204 1.92 8.76 22.35
CA LEU A 204 1.25 7.72 23.13
C LEU A 204 0.28 8.38 24.13
N PRO A 205 -0.97 7.89 24.28
CA PRO A 205 -1.90 8.41 25.28
C PRO A 205 -1.39 8.09 26.69
N GLY A 206 -1.36 9.13 27.53
CA GLY A 206 -0.77 9.14 28.86
C GLY A 206 -1.35 8.09 29.81
N ALA A 207 -0.45 7.47 30.58
CA ALA A 207 -0.79 6.63 31.72
C ALA A 207 -1.22 7.52 32.89
N ASP A 208 -2.51 7.44 33.22
CA ASP A 208 -3.14 7.93 34.45
C ASP A 208 -2.54 7.16 35.64
N MET A 209 -1.48 7.69 36.26
CA MET A 209 -0.96 7.17 37.53
C MET A 209 -1.73 7.80 38.69
N ARG A 210 -2.86 7.18 39.04
CA ARG A 210 -3.46 7.30 40.37
C ARG A 210 -2.51 6.68 41.40
N GLY A 211 -1.97 7.51 42.30
CA GLY A 211 -1.18 7.07 43.44
C GLY A 211 -2.05 6.36 44.50
N PRO A 212 -1.51 5.35 45.21
CA PRO A 212 -2.19 4.72 46.35
C PRO A 212 -1.72 5.35 47.69
N PRO A 213 -2.36 4.99 48.82
CA PRO A 213 -2.81 5.92 49.88
C PRO A 213 -1.73 6.40 50.85
#